data_AF-A0A9D4LC55-F1
#
_entry.id   AF-A0A9D4LC55-F1
#
_cell.length_a   1.000
_cell.length_b   1.000
_cell.length_c   1.000
_cell.angle_alpha   90.00
_cell.angle_beta   90.00
_cell.angle_gamma   90.00
#
_symmetry.space_group_name_H-M   'P 1'
#
loop_
_entity.id
_entity.type
_entity.pdbx_description
1 polymer ?
#
loop_
_entity_poly.entity_id
_entity_poly.type
_entity_poly.pdbx_seq_one_letter_code
_entity_poly.pdbx_strand_id
1 'polypeptide(L)'
;MFLPVGTGVVTASLHPGAVATELLRYINEYNICIRIPVLIFYHAFFKFFCKTPTAGAQTSLHCALAPEVERQSGKYFRYSLRIFLRVVEVTYRRIS
;
A
#
# COMPACT_ATOMS: atom_id res chain seq x y z
N MET A 1 -0.28 -18.24 -5.21
CA MET A 1 -0.37 -19.35 -4.24
C MET A 1 -1.84 -19.53 -3.90
N PHE A 2 -2.47 -20.61 -4.34
CA PHE A 2 -3.85 -20.93 -4.01
C PHE A 2 -3.85 -21.97 -2.88
N LEU A 3 -4.42 -21.63 -1.72
CA LEU A 3 -4.61 -22.60 -0.63
C LEU A 3 -5.81 -23.50 -0.96
N PRO A 4 -5.78 -24.79 -0.58
CA PRO A 4 -6.92 -25.67 -0.72
C PRO A 4 -8.13 -25.14 0.09
N VAL A 5 -9.31 -25.22 -0.53
CA VAL A 5 -10.59 -24.79 0.07
C VAL A 5 -10.88 -25.63 1.32
N GLY A 6 -11.22 -25.00 2.44
CA GLY A 6 -11.58 -25.67 3.70
C GLY A 6 -10.56 -25.56 4.84
N THR A 7 -9.44 -24.85 4.65
CA THR A 7 -8.46 -24.61 5.72
C THR A 7 -8.86 -23.49 6.69
N GLY A 8 -9.90 -22.72 6.37
CA GLY A 8 -10.27 -21.51 7.13
C GLY A 8 -9.27 -20.35 6.99
N VAL A 9 -8.27 -20.48 6.12
CA VAL A 9 -7.24 -19.45 5.91
C VAL A 9 -7.58 -18.60 4.69
N VAL A 10 -7.55 -17.28 4.89
CA VAL A 10 -7.74 -16.28 3.84
C VAL A 10 -6.38 -15.70 3.47
N THR A 11 -6.06 -15.68 2.18
CA THR A 11 -4.85 -15.02 1.68
C THR A 11 -5.24 -13.80 0.85
N ALA A 12 -4.56 -12.68 1.08
CA ALA A 12 -4.77 -11.46 0.32
C ALA A 12 -3.42 -10.82 0.02
N SER A 13 -3.23 -10.43 -1.24
CA SER A 13 -2.09 -9.58 -1.62
C SER A 13 -2.59 -8.14 -1.73
N LEU A 14 -1.85 -7.16 -1.23
CA LEU A 14 -2.32 -5.78 -1.26
C LEU A 14 -1.23 -4.77 -1.57
N HIS A 15 -1.64 -3.61 -2.09
CA HIS A 15 -0.80 -2.44 -2.27
C HIS A 15 -1.46 -1.21 -1.62
N PRO A 16 -0.87 -0.66 -0.54
CA PRO A 16 -1.46 0.45 0.24
C PRO A 16 -1.41 1.81 -0.50
N GLY A 17 -0.78 1.82 -1.68
CA GLY A 17 -0.46 3.03 -2.45
C GLY A 17 0.91 3.57 -2.06
N ALA A 18 1.24 4.76 -2.55
CA ALA A 18 2.42 5.48 -2.08
C ALA A 18 2.14 5.98 -0.65
N VAL A 19 2.93 5.54 0.31
CA VAL A 19 2.82 5.91 1.73
C VAL A 19 4.12 6.59 2.11
N ALA A 20 4.03 7.73 2.77
CA ALA A 20 5.16 8.50 3.28
C ALA A 20 5.71 7.75 4.50
N THR A 21 6.47 6.71 4.22
CA THR A 21 7.25 5.99 5.20
C THR A 21 8.64 6.60 5.26
N GLU A 22 9.34 6.27 6.33
CA GLU A 22 10.74 6.61 6.55
C GLU A 22 11.68 5.71 5.70
N LEU A 23 11.35 5.49 4.42
CA LEU A 23 12.12 4.63 3.51
C LEU A 23 13.53 5.20 3.28
N LEU A 24 13.67 6.52 3.31
CA LEU A 24 14.93 7.24 3.10
C LEU A 24 15.73 7.49 4.39
N ARG A 25 15.41 6.81 5.50
CA ARG A 25 16.04 7.08 6.82
C ARG A 25 17.59 6.97 6.81
N TYR A 26 18.14 6.14 5.94
CA TYR A 26 19.59 5.92 5.81
C TYR A 26 20.19 6.55 4.54
N ILE A 27 19.45 7.43 3.85
CA ILE A 27 19.93 8.05 2.61
C ILE A 27 21.18 8.91 2.82
N ASN A 28 21.43 9.34 4.06
CA ASN A 28 22.60 10.12 4.44
C ASN A 28 23.91 9.31 4.43
N GLU A 29 23.82 7.98 4.47
CA GLU A 29 24.98 7.08 4.38
C GLU A 29 25.47 6.90 2.93
N TYR A 30 24.66 7.32 1.95
CA TYR A 30 25.04 7.28 0.53
C TYR A 30 25.82 8.52 0.11
N ASN A 31 26.69 8.34 -0.89
CA ASN A 31 27.44 9.43 -1.50
C ASN A 31 26.53 10.53 -2.05
N ILE A 32 27.04 11.77 -2.10
CA ILE A 32 26.32 12.97 -2.52
C ILE A 32 25.64 12.82 -3.89
N CYS A 33 26.27 12.12 -4.82
CA CYS A 33 25.75 11.87 -6.17
C CYS A 33 24.43 11.10 -6.18
N ILE A 34 24.16 10.28 -5.16
CA ILE A 34 22.92 9.52 -5.00
C ILE A 34 21.96 10.28 -4.06
N ARG A 35 22.49 10.82 -2.95
CA ARG A 35 21.68 11.46 -1.91
C ARG A 35 20.90 12.68 -2.41
N ILE A 36 21.55 13.59 -3.13
CA ILE A 36 20.93 14.86 -3.56
C ILE A 36 19.77 14.64 -4.54
N PRO A 37 19.92 13.90 -5.66
CA PRO A 37 18.81 13.71 -6.59
C PRO A 37 17.64 12.94 -5.96
N VAL A 38 17.91 11.95 -5.09
CA VAL A 38 16.86 11.20 -4.39
C VAL A 38 16.07 12.10 -3.44
N LEU A 39 16.74 12.97 -2.67
CA LEU A 39 16.05 13.90 -1.76
C LEU A 39 15.20 14.93 -2.51
N ILE A 40 15.70 15.48 -3.62
CA ILE A 40 14.96 16.43 -4.45
C ILE A 40 13.70 15.76 -5.01
N PHE A 41 13.86 14.57 -5.60
CA PHE A 41 12.73 13.81 -6.13
C PHE A 41 11.71 13.46 -5.04
N TYR A 42 12.19 13.07 -3.86
CA TYR A 42 11.32 12.72 -2.74
C TYR A 42 10.51 13.92 -2.24
N HIS A 43 11.13 15.08 -2.09
CA HIS A 43 10.44 16.28 -1.63
C HIS A 43 9.48 16.86 -2.67
N ALA A 44 9.84 16.80 -3.95
CA ALA A 44 9.03 17.35 -5.03
C ALA A 44 7.80 16.48 -5.36
N PHE A 45 7.97 15.16 -5.41
CA PHE A 45 6.91 14.24 -5.85
C PHE A 45 6.32 13.45 -4.69
N PHE A 46 7.16 12.80 -3.87
CA PHE A 46 6.67 11.87 -2.85
C PHE A 46 5.81 12.56 -1.80
N LYS A 47 6.18 13.76 -1.34
CA LYS A 47 5.43 14.47 -0.29
C LYS A 47 3.98 14.82 -0.69
N PHE A 48 3.72 15.04 -1.98
CA PHE A 48 2.40 15.41 -2.48
C PHE A 48 1.52 14.19 -2.82
N PHE A 49 2.13 13.12 -3.34
CA PHE A 49 1.40 11.92 -3.77
C PHE A 49 1.29 10.83 -2.69
N CYS A 50 2.03 10.95 -1.59
CA CYS A 50 2.03 9.95 -0.54
C CYS A 50 0.96 10.16 0.53
N LYS A 51 0.40 9.05 0.99
CA LYS A 51 -0.47 8.99 2.17
C LYS A 51 0.32 9.05 3.47
N THR A 52 -0.35 9.41 4.56
CA THR A 52 0.18 9.16 5.90
C THR A 52 0.29 7.65 6.17
N PRO A 53 1.21 7.22 7.05
CA PRO A 53 1.29 5.82 7.49
C PRO A 53 -0.05 5.25 7.97
N THR A 54 -0.82 6.06 8.71
CA THR A 54 -2.15 5.68 9.21
C THR A 54 -3.15 5.41 8.09
N ALA A 55 -3.16 6.23 7.04
CA ALA A 55 -4.01 6.01 5.88
C ALA A 55 -3.54 4.83 5.02
N GLY A 56 -2.23 4.58 4.96
CA GLY A 56 -1.66 3.40 4.30
C GLY A 56 -2.05 2.08 4.97
N ALA A 57 -2.12 2.05 6.31
CA ALA A 57 -2.45 0.87 7.09
C ALA A 57 -3.90 0.39 6.94
N GLN A 58 -4.82 1.28 6.53
CA GLN A 58 -6.25 0.98 6.39
C GLN A 58 -6.53 -0.19 5.44
N THR A 59 -5.74 -0.36 4.36
CA THR A 59 -5.93 -1.49 3.44
C THR A 59 -5.61 -2.82 4.11
N SER A 60 -4.52 -2.88 4.88
CA SER A 60 -4.14 -4.09 5.61
C SER A 60 -5.17 -4.43 6.68
N LEU A 61 -5.68 -3.42 7.40
CA LEU A 61 -6.76 -3.60 8.38
C LEU A 61 -8.04 -4.10 7.72
N HIS A 62 -8.42 -3.53 6.57
CA HIS A 62 -9.59 -3.99 5.82
C HIS A 62 -9.42 -5.46 5.39
N CYS A 63 -8.28 -5.84 4.83
CA CYS A 63 -8.01 -7.23 4.46
C CYS A 63 -8.02 -8.21 5.64
N ALA A 64 -7.68 -7.74 6.85
CA ALA A 64 -7.63 -8.57 8.05
C ALA A 64 -8.98 -8.68 8.80
N LEU A 65 -9.80 -7.63 8.75
CA LEU A 65 -10.97 -7.49 9.64
C LEU A 65 -12.31 -7.55 8.91
N ALA A 66 -12.34 -7.29 7.61
CA ALA A 66 -13.59 -7.17 6.87
C ALA A 66 -14.15 -8.56 6.49
N PRO A 67 -15.36 -8.94 6.93
CA PRO A 67 -15.93 -10.27 6.69
C PRO A 67 -16.07 -10.61 5.19
N GLU A 68 -16.28 -9.59 4.36
CA GLU A 68 -16.37 -9.76 2.91
C GLU A 68 -15.08 -10.27 2.27
N VAL A 69 -13.92 -10.14 2.94
CA VAL A 69 -12.61 -10.57 2.43
C VAL A 69 -12.47 -12.09 2.46
N GLU A 70 -13.20 -12.79 3.34
CA GLU A 70 -13.22 -14.26 3.40
C GLU A 70 -13.66 -14.88 2.06
N ARG A 71 -14.64 -14.24 1.40
CA ARG A 71 -15.15 -14.65 0.08
C ARG A 71 -14.21 -14.25 -1.08
N GLN A 72 -13.07 -13.63 -0.76
CA GLN A 72 -12.15 -13.02 -1.70
C GLN A 72 -10.70 -13.48 -1.53
N SER A 73 -10.50 -14.61 -0.86
CA SER A 73 -9.19 -15.27 -0.75
C SER A 73 -8.51 -15.43 -2.12
N GLY A 74 -7.21 -15.15 -2.17
CA GLY A 74 -6.36 -15.18 -3.37
C GLY A 74 -6.41 -13.93 -4.25
N LYS A 75 -7.16 -12.89 -3.90
CA LYS A 75 -7.26 -11.65 -4.72
C LYS A 75 -6.23 -10.59 -4.35
N TYR A 76 -6.06 -9.64 -5.27
CA TYR A 76 -5.23 -8.45 -5.09
C TYR A 76 -6.06 -7.22 -4.76
N PHE A 77 -5.76 -6.60 -3.63
CA PHE A 77 -6.39 -5.38 -3.13
C PHE A 77 -5.50 -4.18 -3.43
N ARG A 78 -6.04 -3.16 -4.09
CA ARG A 78 -5.30 -1.95 -4.42
C ARG A 78 -6.01 -0.75 -3.86
N TYR A 79 -5.26 0.08 -3.14
CA TYR A 79 -5.75 1.40 -2.77
C TYR A 79 -5.71 2.34 -3.99
N SER A 80 -6.85 2.93 -4.34
CA SER A 80 -6.93 4.04 -5.31
C SER A 80 -7.04 5.39 -4.58
N LEU A 81 -6.10 6.30 -4.78
CA LEU A 81 -6.17 7.66 -4.26
C LEU A 81 -7.21 8.45 -5.08
N ARG A 82 -8.42 8.61 -4.55
CA ARG A 82 -9.38 9.60 -5.08
C ARG A 82 -9.04 10.95 -4.46
N ILE A 83 -8.32 11.76 -5.23
CA ILE A 83 -7.71 13.05 -4.85
C ILE A 83 -8.73 14.06 -4.27
N PHE A 84 -10.03 13.85 -4.48
CA PHE A 84 -11.05 14.85 -4.18
C PHE A 84 -11.97 14.56 -2.96
N LEU A 85 -12.00 13.35 -2.37
CA LEU A 85 -13.08 13.01 -1.43
C LEU A 85 -12.70 12.51 -0.02
N ARG A 86 -11.42 12.28 0.32
CA ARG A 86 -11.07 11.61 1.61
C ARG A 86 -11.91 10.33 1.91
N VAL A 87 -12.49 9.71 0.88
CA VAL A 87 -13.19 8.42 1.01
C VAL A 87 -12.18 7.32 0.69
N VAL A 88 -12.02 6.38 1.63
CA VAL A 88 -11.18 5.19 1.49
C VAL A 88 -11.97 4.17 0.67
N GLU A 89 -11.65 4.03 -0.62
CA GLU A 89 -12.23 2.99 -1.47
C GLU A 89 -11.20 1.88 -1.69
N VAL A 90 -11.43 0.72 -1.08
CA VAL A 90 -10.61 -0.47 -1.30
C VAL A 90 -11.22 -1.27 -2.45
N THR A 91 -10.60 -1.20 -3.62
CA THR A 91 -11.01 -1.98 -4.78
C THR A 91 -10.11 -3.20 -4.92
N TYR A 92 -10.69 -4.34 -5.29
CA TYR A 92 -9.94 -5.55 -5.61
C TYR A 92 -9.98 -5.83 -7.11
N ARG A 93 -8.91 -6.39 -7.64
CA ARG A 93 -8.86 -6.88 -9.03
C ARG A 93 -8.54 -8.37 -9.02
N ARG A 94 -9.21 -9.14 -9.88
CA ARG A 94 -8.88 -10.55 -10.10
C ARG A 94 -7.53 -10.57 -10.81
N ILE A 95 -6.51 -11.18 -10.20
CA ILE A 95 -5.25 -11.46 -10.89
C ILE A 95 -5.57 -12.64 -11.83
N SER A 96 -5.63 -12.35 -13.13
CA SER A 96 -5.75 -13.34 -14.21
C SER A 96 -4.39 -13.98 -14.50
#